data_AF-A0A561W304-F1
#
_entry.id   AF-A0A561W304-F1
#
_cell.length_a   1.000
_cell.length_b   1.000
_cell.length_c   1.000
_cell.angle_alpha   90.00
_cell.angle_beta   90.00
_cell.angle_gamma   90.00
#
_symmetry.space_group_name_H-M   'P 1'
#
loop_
_entity.id
_entity.type
_entity.pdbx_description
1 polymer ?
#
loop_
_entity_poly.entity_id
_entity_poly.type
_entity_poly.pdbx_seq_one_letter_code
_entity_poly.pdbx_strand_id
1 'polypeptide(L)'
;MTLAVCADVGSTYTKAAVVDLAAGVLVGAASAPTTVGTDVLHGLDAAVTAATVGLGVRDVPWYVCSSAGGGLRLAVIGYEPLVTAQAGRRVGLSAGAHVVHVAAGRLGAADLTALRASRPDVVLLVGGTDGGDADTVTHNATRLARARWRKPVVYAGNADVREDLTALLAAAGVPVTGAENVLPRIGVLAPASARAAIREVFLRHVIGGKRLSRGTRFARLVRAATPDAVLTGVEVLADTIGGDLAVVDVGGATTDVYSVLTPDERATGPGREVAGNLWRARTVEGDLGMRWSAPGVLRAAVEERLLTPGDADDLAADADRRATDPAFLAVDDTQRAVDARIATLAATVALRRHARGAATGERAGRDLRDVRLLVGSGGVLRHAPTPVSGQVLAAVLADHAGGWALPRAAASVVDADYVLAAGGLLAQEHRAAAGTLLRHHLRTH
;
A
#
# COMPACT_ATOMS: atom_id res chain seq x y z
N MET A 1 -14.61 -26.32 15.67
CA MET A 1 -13.66 -25.30 15.21
C MET A 1 -14.18 -24.75 13.90
N THR A 2 -14.43 -23.45 13.81
CA THR A 2 -14.86 -22.82 12.56
C THR A 2 -13.62 -22.17 11.98
N LEU A 3 -13.01 -22.78 10.97
CA LEU A 3 -11.71 -22.31 10.45
C LEU A 3 -11.89 -21.44 9.20
N ALA A 4 -10.94 -20.53 8.98
CA ALA A 4 -10.78 -19.80 7.73
C ALA A 4 -9.31 -19.78 7.30
N VAL A 5 -9.09 -19.79 6.00
CA VAL A 5 -7.76 -19.61 5.40
C VAL A 5 -7.64 -18.16 4.94
N CYS A 6 -6.66 -17.44 5.49
CA CYS A 6 -6.26 -16.12 5.03
C CYS A 6 -4.94 -16.27 4.25
N ALA A 7 -4.90 -15.85 2.99
CA ALA A 7 -3.71 -15.96 2.17
C ALA A 7 -3.29 -14.62 1.57
N ASP A 8 -1.99 -14.33 1.64
CA ASP A 8 -1.34 -13.20 0.98
C ASP A 8 -0.46 -13.71 -0.15
N VAL A 9 -0.84 -13.44 -1.40
CA VAL A 9 -0.01 -13.72 -2.58
C VAL A 9 0.94 -12.54 -2.79
N GLY A 10 2.08 -12.61 -2.10
CA GLY A 10 3.16 -11.63 -2.19
C GLY A 10 3.97 -11.73 -3.49
N SER A 11 4.84 -10.75 -3.75
CA SER A 11 5.73 -10.74 -4.93
C SER A 11 6.78 -11.87 -4.91
N THR A 12 7.25 -12.27 -3.72
CA THR A 12 8.27 -13.31 -3.54
C THR A 12 7.70 -14.58 -2.91
N TYR A 13 6.89 -14.44 -1.86
CA TYR A 13 6.30 -15.55 -1.12
C TYR A 13 4.80 -15.39 -0.99
N THR A 14 4.08 -16.49 -1.17
CA THR A 14 2.67 -16.63 -0.82
C THR A 14 2.58 -17.19 0.59
N LYS A 15 1.89 -16.49 1.48
CA LYS A 15 1.75 -16.85 2.89
C LYS A 15 0.31 -17.21 3.17
N ALA A 16 0.08 -18.27 3.94
CA ALA A 16 -1.24 -18.71 4.35
C ALA A 16 -1.29 -18.86 5.87
N ALA A 17 -2.35 -18.33 6.47
CA ALA A 17 -2.68 -18.42 7.88
C ALA A 17 -4.05 -19.09 8.02
N VAL A 18 -4.17 -20.08 8.90
CA VAL A 18 -5.42 -20.74 9.25
C VAL A 18 -5.85 -20.23 10.62
N VAL A 19 -7.03 -19.61 10.68
CA VAL A 19 -7.54 -18.97 11.88
C VAL A 19 -8.78 -19.71 12.36
N ASP A 20 -8.82 -20.07 13.65
CA ASP A 20 -10.08 -20.46 14.29
C ASP A 20 -10.90 -19.20 14.57
N LEU A 21 -12.00 -19.04 13.84
CA LEU A 21 -12.88 -17.87 13.91
C LEU A 21 -13.66 -17.77 15.23
N ALA A 22 -13.87 -18.89 15.93
CA ALA A 22 -14.56 -18.87 17.21
C ALA A 22 -13.64 -18.39 18.34
N ALA A 23 -12.39 -18.87 18.33
CA ALA A 23 -11.39 -18.51 19.34
C ALA A 23 -10.59 -17.24 18.97
N GLY A 24 -10.53 -16.87 17.69
CA GLY A 24 -9.71 -15.78 17.18
C GLY A 24 -8.21 -16.05 17.30
N VAL A 25 -7.77 -17.28 17.03
CA VAL A 25 -6.36 -17.70 17.18
C VAL A 25 -5.83 -18.35 15.91
N LEU A 26 -4.53 -18.20 15.68
CA LEU A 26 -3.81 -18.88 14.61
C LEU A 26 -3.65 -20.37 14.96
N VAL A 27 -4.11 -21.27 14.10
CA VAL A 27 -4.03 -22.74 14.28
C VAL A 27 -3.14 -23.42 13.25
N GLY A 28 -2.69 -22.69 12.23
CA GLY A 28 -1.73 -23.17 11.25
C GLY A 28 -1.20 -22.01 10.40
N ALA A 29 0.05 -22.08 9.98
CA ALA A 29 0.63 -21.12 9.05
C ALA A 29 1.70 -21.77 8.20
N ALA A 30 1.79 -21.36 6.95
CA ALA A 30 2.85 -21.78 6.05
C ALA A 30 3.11 -20.73 4.97
N SER A 31 4.24 -20.87 4.30
CA SER A 31 4.58 -20.04 3.14
C SER A 31 5.19 -20.90 2.04
N ALA A 32 4.90 -20.54 0.79
CA ALA A 32 5.52 -21.13 -0.39
C ALA A 32 6.04 -20.01 -1.32
N PRO A 33 7.06 -20.28 -2.17
CA PRO A 33 7.47 -19.32 -3.19
C PRO A 33 6.29 -18.93 -4.09
N THR A 34 6.14 -17.64 -4.39
CA THR A 34 5.11 -17.19 -5.33
C THR A 34 5.49 -17.58 -6.76
N THR A 35 4.56 -18.19 -7.47
CA THR A 35 4.75 -18.73 -8.82
C THR A 35 4.35 -17.75 -9.93
N VAL A 36 4.76 -16.48 -9.82
CA VAL A 36 4.43 -15.41 -10.80
C VAL A 36 4.88 -15.76 -12.23
N GLY A 37 6.00 -16.49 -12.37
CA GLY A 37 6.53 -16.92 -13.68
C GLY A 37 5.73 -18.04 -14.36
N THR A 38 4.79 -18.67 -13.67
CA THR A 38 3.94 -19.74 -14.22
C THR A 38 2.45 -19.46 -13.99
N ASP A 39 1.92 -19.83 -12.83
CA ASP A 39 0.57 -19.50 -12.38
C ASP A 39 0.59 -19.35 -10.86
N VAL A 40 0.19 -18.18 -10.34
CA VAL A 40 0.21 -17.88 -8.89
C VAL A 40 -0.65 -18.83 -8.07
N LEU A 41 -1.62 -19.50 -8.69
CA LEU A 41 -2.44 -20.50 -8.00
C LEU A 41 -1.62 -21.69 -7.49
N HIS A 42 -0.52 -22.06 -8.16
CA HIS A 42 0.32 -23.16 -7.69
C HIS A 42 0.97 -22.83 -6.33
N GLY A 43 1.55 -21.63 -6.19
CA GLY A 43 2.12 -21.17 -4.92
C GLY A 43 1.06 -20.99 -3.84
N LEU A 44 -0.12 -20.49 -4.21
CA LEU A 44 -1.27 -20.36 -3.29
C LEU A 44 -1.73 -21.72 -2.78
N ASP A 45 -2.00 -22.67 -3.68
CA ASP A 45 -2.48 -24.00 -3.30
C ASP A 45 -1.43 -24.76 -2.47
N ALA A 46 -0.14 -24.60 -2.77
CA ALA A 46 0.96 -25.16 -1.98
C ALA A 46 1.02 -24.56 -0.55
N ALA A 47 0.93 -23.23 -0.42
CA ALA A 47 0.95 -22.56 0.87
C ALA A 47 -0.27 -22.97 1.73
N VAL A 48 -1.46 -23.03 1.15
CA VAL A 48 -2.67 -23.43 1.87
C VAL A 48 -2.62 -24.91 2.27
N THR A 49 -2.16 -25.78 1.37
CA THR A 49 -2.00 -27.21 1.67
C THR A 49 -1.05 -27.39 2.85
N ALA A 50 0.11 -26.73 2.84
CA ALA A 50 1.06 -26.79 3.94
C ALA A 50 0.50 -26.23 5.26
N ALA A 51 -0.24 -25.12 5.21
CA ALA A 51 -0.81 -24.49 6.40
C ALA A 51 -1.96 -25.31 7.04
N THR A 52 -2.56 -26.23 6.28
CA THR A 52 -3.71 -27.06 6.72
C THR A 52 -3.34 -28.50 7.07
N VAL A 53 -2.05 -28.88 6.94
CA VAL A 53 -1.56 -30.22 7.31
C VAL A 53 -1.92 -30.55 8.76
N GLY A 54 -2.52 -31.72 8.97
CA GLY A 54 -2.86 -32.21 10.32
C GLY A 54 -4.13 -31.63 10.94
N LEU A 55 -4.76 -30.62 10.32
CA LEU A 55 -5.98 -30.00 10.84
C LEU A 55 -7.27 -30.77 10.50
N GLY A 56 -7.18 -31.78 9.62
CA GLY A 56 -8.32 -32.62 9.23
C GLY A 56 -9.46 -31.88 8.51
N VAL A 57 -9.21 -30.66 8.03
CA VAL A 57 -10.23 -29.82 7.40
C VAL A 57 -10.33 -30.05 5.90
N ARG A 58 -11.56 -30.01 5.40
CA ARG A 58 -11.89 -29.99 3.96
C ARG A 58 -12.84 -28.81 3.75
N ASP A 59 -12.69 -28.11 2.62
CA ASP A 59 -13.60 -27.02 2.19
C ASP A 59 -13.74 -25.83 3.16
N VAL A 60 -12.61 -25.34 3.70
CA VAL A 60 -12.55 -24.09 4.47
C VAL A 60 -12.63 -22.85 3.57
N PRO A 61 -13.30 -21.76 3.99
CA PRO A 61 -13.38 -20.52 3.20
C PRO A 61 -12.00 -19.85 3.08
N TRP A 62 -11.71 -19.35 1.86
CA TRP A 62 -10.46 -18.64 1.57
C TRP A 62 -10.72 -17.14 1.45
N TYR A 63 -9.92 -16.37 2.18
CA TYR A 63 -9.82 -14.93 2.09
C TYR A 63 -8.44 -14.63 1.53
N VAL A 64 -8.36 -14.14 0.29
CA VAL A 64 -7.08 -13.96 -0.40
C VAL A 64 -6.85 -12.48 -0.67
N CYS A 65 -5.66 -11.97 -0.33
CA CYS A 65 -5.15 -10.71 -0.86
C CYS A 65 -3.94 -10.96 -1.75
N SER A 66 -3.58 -9.96 -2.56
CA SER A 66 -2.43 -10.09 -3.46
C SER A 66 -1.72 -8.76 -3.66
N SER A 67 -0.39 -8.86 -3.75
CA SER A 67 0.52 -7.82 -4.23
C SER A 67 1.39 -8.32 -5.39
N ALA A 68 1.29 -9.61 -5.74
CA ALA A 68 1.80 -10.12 -7.01
C ALA A 68 1.17 -9.31 -8.17
N GLY A 69 2.00 -8.92 -9.15
CA GLY A 69 1.61 -8.04 -10.26
C GLY A 69 2.20 -6.63 -10.21
N GLY A 70 2.79 -6.23 -9.07
CA GLY A 70 3.45 -4.94 -8.89
C GLY A 70 2.51 -3.83 -8.40
N GLY A 71 3.09 -2.68 -8.03
CA GLY A 71 2.32 -1.50 -7.59
C GLY A 71 1.54 -0.85 -8.73
N LEU A 72 0.37 -0.29 -8.41
CA LEU A 72 -0.49 0.37 -9.39
C LEU A 72 0.18 1.64 -9.97
N ARG A 73 0.46 1.65 -11.28
CA ARG A 73 0.94 2.85 -11.99
C ARG A 73 -0.26 3.69 -12.45
N LEU A 74 -0.45 4.87 -11.88
CA LEU A 74 -1.57 5.76 -12.18
C LEU A 74 -1.11 6.98 -12.99
N ALA A 75 -1.82 7.28 -14.06
CA ALA A 75 -1.74 8.59 -14.72
C ALA A 75 -2.93 9.45 -14.31
N VAL A 76 -2.71 10.73 -14.04
CA VAL A 76 -3.77 11.70 -13.70
C VAL A 76 -3.88 12.74 -14.80
N ILE A 77 -5.10 12.97 -15.29
CA ILE A 77 -5.40 14.02 -16.26
C ILE A 77 -6.44 14.94 -15.62
N GLY A 78 -6.05 16.17 -15.32
CA GLY A 78 -6.91 17.19 -14.74
C GLY A 78 -7.40 18.24 -15.73
N TYR A 79 -8.27 19.13 -15.26
CA TYR A 79 -8.65 20.35 -15.96
C TYR A 79 -7.58 21.44 -15.84
N GLU A 80 -7.08 21.67 -14.62
CA GLU A 80 -6.19 22.77 -14.27
C GLU A 80 -5.01 22.24 -13.45
N PRO A 81 -3.74 22.55 -13.83
CA PRO A 81 -2.54 22.01 -13.19
C PRO A 81 -2.51 22.12 -11.68
N LEU A 82 -2.85 23.30 -11.12
CA LEU A 82 -2.66 23.58 -9.70
C LEU A 82 -3.83 23.14 -8.81
N VAL A 83 -4.97 22.79 -9.41
CA VAL A 83 -6.21 22.53 -8.68
C VAL A 83 -6.66 21.09 -8.88
N THR A 84 -7.28 20.78 -10.01
CA THR A 84 -7.91 19.47 -10.25
C THR A 84 -6.87 18.38 -10.53
N ALA A 85 -5.78 18.70 -11.23
CA ALA A 85 -4.69 17.74 -11.43
C ALA A 85 -3.98 17.40 -10.10
N GLN A 86 -3.75 18.40 -9.22
CA GLN A 86 -3.22 18.14 -7.88
C GLN A 86 -4.20 17.42 -6.97
N ALA A 87 -5.51 17.66 -7.09
CA ALA A 87 -6.54 16.90 -6.39
C ALA A 87 -6.50 15.42 -6.83
N GLY A 88 -6.49 15.16 -8.14
CA GLY A 88 -6.35 13.81 -8.68
C GLY A 88 -5.04 13.12 -8.27
N ARG A 89 -3.92 13.85 -8.25
CA ARG A 89 -2.63 13.32 -7.76
C ARG A 89 -2.73 12.90 -6.29
N ARG A 90 -3.33 13.73 -5.43
CA ARG A 90 -3.54 13.41 -4.00
C ARG A 90 -4.46 12.19 -3.82
N VAL A 91 -5.52 12.09 -4.61
CA VAL A 91 -6.40 10.89 -4.63
C VAL A 91 -5.62 9.65 -5.03
N GLY A 92 -4.79 9.72 -6.06
CA GLY A 92 -3.94 8.61 -6.50
C GLY A 92 -2.96 8.14 -5.43
N LEU A 93 -2.23 9.07 -4.82
CA LEU A 93 -1.29 8.77 -3.74
C LEU A 93 -1.99 8.14 -2.53
N SER A 94 -3.13 8.71 -2.13
CA SER A 94 -3.93 8.18 -1.01
C SER A 94 -4.68 6.88 -1.35
N ALA A 95 -4.74 6.47 -2.62
CA ALA A 95 -5.16 5.13 -3.05
C ALA A 95 -3.99 4.12 -3.05
N GLY A 96 -2.78 4.55 -2.67
CA GLY A 96 -1.56 3.71 -2.70
C GLY A 96 -0.99 3.50 -4.11
N ALA A 97 -1.31 4.38 -5.06
CA ALA A 97 -0.82 4.31 -6.43
C ALA A 97 0.51 5.07 -6.62
N HIS A 98 1.40 4.54 -7.46
CA HIS A 98 2.54 5.30 -7.97
C HIS A 98 2.06 6.19 -9.12
N VAL A 99 2.00 7.51 -8.88
CA VAL A 99 1.58 8.47 -9.91
C VAL A 99 2.73 8.71 -10.90
N VAL A 100 2.66 8.07 -12.07
CA VAL A 100 3.73 8.06 -13.09
C VAL A 100 3.60 9.17 -14.12
N HIS A 101 2.45 9.83 -14.17
CA HIS A 101 2.18 10.91 -15.12
C HIS A 101 1.09 11.83 -14.58
N VAL A 102 1.28 13.13 -14.73
CA VAL A 102 0.26 14.15 -14.43
C VAL A 102 0.20 15.11 -15.61
N ALA A 103 -0.98 15.29 -16.17
CA ALA A 103 -1.29 16.26 -17.21
C ALA A 103 -2.51 17.08 -16.81
N ALA A 104 -2.67 18.25 -17.43
CA ALA A 104 -3.84 19.09 -17.23
C ALA A 104 -4.20 19.84 -18.51
N GLY A 105 -5.44 20.31 -18.60
CA GLY A 105 -5.98 20.98 -19.77
C GLY A 105 -6.38 20.00 -20.87
N ARG A 106 -6.59 20.53 -22.08
CA ARG A 106 -6.97 19.74 -23.25
C ARG A 106 -5.76 18.97 -23.79
N LEU A 107 -5.85 17.64 -23.78
CA LEU A 107 -4.79 16.77 -24.30
C LEU A 107 -4.56 17.01 -25.79
N GLY A 108 -3.32 17.33 -26.14
CA GLY A 108 -2.77 17.36 -27.49
C GLY A 108 -2.26 15.99 -27.97
N ALA A 109 -1.66 15.95 -29.15
CA ALA A 109 -1.04 14.71 -29.66
C ALA A 109 0.22 14.34 -28.85
N ALA A 110 1.02 15.35 -28.49
CA ALA A 110 2.22 15.18 -27.65
C ALA A 110 1.87 14.62 -26.27
N ASP A 111 0.79 15.12 -25.63
CA ASP A 111 0.37 14.65 -24.31
C ASP A 111 -0.08 13.18 -24.34
N LEU A 112 -0.81 12.76 -25.38
CA LEU A 112 -1.17 11.35 -25.54
C LEU A 112 0.07 10.46 -25.74
N THR A 113 1.09 10.95 -26.44
CA THR A 113 2.36 10.23 -26.60
C THR A 113 3.09 10.12 -25.27
N ALA A 114 3.20 11.21 -24.51
CA ALA A 114 3.79 11.22 -23.17
C ALA A 114 3.05 10.29 -22.20
N LEU A 115 1.71 10.34 -22.22
CA LEU A 115 0.85 9.46 -21.44
C LEU A 115 1.15 7.98 -21.76
N ARG A 116 1.25 7.58 -23.04
CA ARG A 116 1.63 6.22 -23.43
C ARG A 116 3.04 5.85 -22.97
N ALA A 117 4.00 6.76 -23.13
CA ALA A 117 5.40 6.53 -22.76
C ALA A 117 5.55 6.28 -21.25
N SER A 118 4.71 6.93 -20.42
CA SER A 118 4.69 6.70 -18.97
C SER A 118 4.17 5.31 -18.55
N ARG A 119 3.63 4.52 -19.49
CA ARG A 119 3.12 3.15 -19.26
C ARG A 119 2.22 3.04 -18.02
N PRO A 120 1.12 3.79 -17.92
CA PRO A 120 0.21 3.67 -16.80
C PRO A 120 -0.59 2.36 -16.90
N ASP A 121 -0.97 1.82 -15.75
CA ASP A 121 -1.91 0.71 -15.64
C ASP A 121 -3.35 1.21 -15.65
N VAL A 122 -3.59 2.39 -15.05
CA VAL A 122 -4.89 3.06 -14.96
C VAL A 122 -4.73 4.56 -15.25
N VAL A 123 -5.75 5.17 -15.85
CA VAL A 123 -5.85 6.63 -16.02
C VAL A 123 -6.98 7.16 -15.14
N LEU A 124 -6.70 8.12 -14.28
CA LEU A 124 -7.70 8.89 -13.53
C LEU A 124 -7.98 10.19 -14.30
N LEU A 125 -9.20 10.31 -14.83
CA LEU A 125 -9.68 11.50 -15.50
C LEU A 125 -10.53 12.32 -14.52
N VAL A 126 -10.03 13.52 -14.19
CA VAL A 126 -10.66 14.47 -13.25
C VAL A 126 -10.77 15.83 -13.91
N GLY A 127 -11.60 16.71 -13.37
CA GLY A 127 -11.75 18.06 -13.93
C GLY A 127 -13.19 18.52 -13.97
N GLY A 128 -13.36 19.85 -13.92
CA GLY A 128 -14.64 20.49 -13.68
C GLY A 128 -15.10 20.32 -12.23
N THR A 129 -15.64 21.37 -11.63
CA THR A 129 -16.56 21.20 -10.49
C THR A 129 -17.90 20.68 -11.02
N ASP A 130 -18.75 20.16 -10.15
CA ASP A 130 -20.11 19.82 -10.55
C ASP A 130 -20.87 21.12 -10.90
N GLY A 131 -21.58 21.14 -12.03
CA GLY A 131 -22.15 22.37 -12.60
C GLY A 131 -21.13 23.32 -13.24
N GLY A 132 -19.85 22.93 -13.31
CA GLY A 132 -18.74 23.74 -13.84
C GLY A 132 -18.31 23.36 -15.26
N ASP A 133 -17.01 23.50 -15.56
CA ASP A 133 -16.44 23.12 -16.87
C ASP A 133 -16.70 21.65 -17.18
N ALA A 134 -17.36 21.38 -18.31
CA ALA A 134 -17.51 20.05 -18.88
C ALA A 134 -16.68 19.86 -20.15
N ASP A 135 -16.24 20.96 -20.77
CA ASP A 135 -15.62 20.97 -22.09
C ASP A 135 -14.28 20.24 -22.13
N THR A 136 -13.43 20.49 -21.15
CA THR A 136 -12.07 19.94 -21.14
C THR A 136 -12.09 18.45 -20.88
N VAL A 137 -12.89 18.01 -19.91
CA VAL A 137 -13.02 16.59 -19.57
C VAL A 137 -13.68 15.81 -20.70
N THR A 138 -14.66 16.42 -21.39
CA THR A 138 -15.30 15.86 -22.60
C THR A 138 -14.31 15.72 -23.75
N HIS A 139 -13.51 16.75 -24.02
CA HIS A 139 -12.44 16.69 -25.02
C HIS A 139 -11.47 15.56 -24.73
N ASN A 140 -10.99 15.46 -23.48
CA ASN A 140 -10.01 14.45 -23.07
C ASN A 140 -10.57 13.02 -23.17
N ALA A 141 -11.79 12.77 -22.69
CA ALA A 141 -12.47 11.48 -22.83
C ALA A 141 -12.63 11.08 -24.31
N THR A 142 -13.07 12.02 -25.16
CA THR A 142 -13.21 11.82 -26.61
C THR A 142 -11.87 11.47 -27.26
N ARG A 143 -10.79 12.12 -26.84
CA ARG A 143 -9.44 11.86 -27.35
C ARG A 143 -8.95 10.46 -26.96
N LEU A 144 -9.19 10.02 -25.73
CA LEU A 144 -8.87 8.65 -25.30
C LEU A 144 -9.66 7.59 -26.07
N ALA A 145 -10.96 7.83 -26.29
CA ALA A 145 -11.82 6.96 -27.08
C ALA A 145 -11.34 6.82 -28.53
N ARG A 146 -11.09 7.95 -29.22
CA ARG A 146 -10.57 7.96 -30.60
C ARG A 146 -9.19 7.33 -30.71
N ALA A 147 -8.35 7.49 -29.69
CA ALA A 147 -7.03 6.90 -29.61
C ALA A 147 -7.04 5.38 -29.34
N ARG A 148 -8.23 4.76 -29.21
CA ARG A 148 -8.45 3.35 -28.86
C ARG A 148 -7.65 2.94 -27.63
N TRP A 149 -7.70 3.78 -26.62
CA TRP A 149 -6.99 3.55 -25.37
C TRP A 149 -7.40 2.20 -24.74
N ARG A 150 -6.43 1.36 -24.39
CA ARG A 150 -6.70 -0.03 -23.94
C ARG A 150 -6.61 -0.22 -22.44
N LYS A 151 -6.05 0.76 -21.71
CA LYS A 151 -5.92 0.68 -20.26
C LYS A 151 -7.19 1.21 -19.60
N PRO A 152 -7.60 0.68 -18.45
CA PRO A 152 -8.76 1.18 -17.73
C PRO A 152 -8.69 2.68 -17.41
N VAL A 153 -9.85 3.33 -17.44
CA VAL A 153 -10.05 4.73 -17.08
C VAL A 153 -11.00 4.82 -15.89
N VAL A 154 -10.61 5.55 -14.84
CA VAL A 154 -11.52 5.98 -13.77
C VAL A 154 -11.94 7.41 -14.09
N TYR A 155 -13.24 7.62 -14.28
CA TYR A 155 -13.82 8.95 -14.46
C TYR A 155 -14.28 9.49 -13.10
N ALA A 156 -13.74 10.62 -12.66
CA ALA A 156 -14.08 11.26 -11.40
C ALA A 156 -14.08 12.80 -11.53
N GLY A 157 -14.62 13.31 -12.64
CA GLY A 157 -14.82 14.74 -12.91
C GLY A 157 -16.28 15.16 -12.81
N ASN A 158 -16.62 16.28 -13.45
CA ASN A 158 -17.95 16.90 -13.45
C ASN A 158 -19.09 15.88 -13.57
N ALA A 159 -19.97 15.84 -12.56
CA ALA A 159 -21.08 14.91 -12.48
C ALA A 159 -22.05 15.00 -13.68
N ASP A 160 -22.23 16.18 -14.26
CA ASP A 160 -23.26 16.44 -15.29
C ASP A 160 -23.00 15.67 -16.60
N VAL A 161 -21.73 15.36 -16.88
CA VAL A 161 -21.32 14.63 -18.10
C VAL A 161 -20.79 13.23 -17.81
N ARG A 162 -20.89 12.75 -16.56
CA ARG A 162 -20.34 11.45 -16.16
C ARG A 162 -20.95 10.30 -16.94
N GLU A 163 -22.27 10.24 -17.03
CA GLU A 163 -22.97 9.14 -17.71
C GLU A 163 -22.64 9.11 -19.20
N ASP A 164 -22.72 10.25 -19.87
CA ASP A 164 -22.40 10.36 -21.30
C ASP A 164 -20.95 9.99 -21.61
N LEU A 165 -19.98 10.47 -20.82
CA LEU A 165 -18.57 10.21 -21.09
C LEU A 165 -18.16 8.78 -20.74
N THR A 166 -18.76 8.18 -19.71
CA THR A 166 -18.54 6.75 -19.43
C THR A 166 -19.15 5.87 -20.52
N ALA A 167 -20.35 6.18 -21.01
CA ALA A 167 -20.95 5.49 -22.15
C ALA A 167 -20.11 5.63 -23.42
N LEU A 168 -19.59 6.83 -23.70
CA LEU A 168 -18.71 7.11 -24.84
C LEU A 168 -17.43 6.26 -24.80
N LEU A 169 -16.76 6.20 -23.65
CA LEU A 169 -15.54 5.42 -23.48
C LEU A 169 -15.81 3.93 -23.62
N ALA A 170 -16.89 3.43 -23.01
CA ALA A 170 -17.30 2.04 -23.10
C ALA A 170 -17.63 1.63 -24.54
N ALA A 171 -18.37 2.45 -25.28
CA ALA A 171 -18.71 2.22 -26.68
C ALA A 171 -17.46 2.15 -27.59
N ALA A 172 -16.40 2.88 -27.24
CA ALA A 172 -15.11 2.82 -27.92
C ALA A 172 -14.23 1.61 -27.49
N GLY A 173 -14.71 0.76 -26.58
CA GLY A 173 -13.98 -0.39 -26.05
C GLY A 173 -12.87 0.00 -25.06
N VAL A 174 -12.97 1.18 -24.45
CA VAL A 174 -12.10 1.61 -23.35
C VAL A 174 -12.74 1.15 -22.03
N PRO A 175 -12.11 0.27 -21.23
CA PRO A 175 -12.66 -0.10 -19.93
C PRO A 175 -12.76 1.14 -19.05
N VAL A 176 -13.94 1.42 -18.50
CA VAL A 176 -14.20 2.63 -17.73
C VAL A 176 -15.01 2.33 -16.48
N THR A 177 -14.68 3.03 -15.40
CA THR A 177 -15.43 3.02 -14.14
C THR A 177 -15.72 4.47 -13.74
N GLY A 178 -17.00 4.79 -13.56
CA GLY A 178 -17.42 6.10 -13.06
C GLY A 178 -17.33 6.17 -11.54
N ALA A 179 -16.96 7.33 -11.03
CA ALA A 179 -16.93 7.68 -9.61
C ALA A 179 -17.51 9.09 -9.41
N GLU A 180 -17.78 9.44 -8.15
CA GLU A 180 -18.11 10.82 -7.78
C GLU A 180 -16.91 11.74 -8.06
N ASN A 181 -17.21 13.02 -8.30
CA ASN A 181 -16.18 14.01 -8.60
C ASN A 181 -15.18 14.14 -7.43
N VAL A 182 -13.89 14.14 -7.72
CA VAL A 182 -12.85 14.34 -6.68
C VAL A 182 -12.85 15.75 -6.11
N LEU A 183 -13.35 16.72 -6.89
CA LEU A 183 -13.40 18.13 -6.52
C LEU A 183 -14.77 18.70 -6.93
N PRO A 184 -15.88 18.28 -6.29
CA PRO A 184 -17.23 18.66 -6.68
C PRO A 184 -17.45 20.17 -6.60
N ARG A 185 -16.75 20.86 -5.68
CA ARG A 185 -16.76 22.32 -5.51
C ARG A 185 -15.35 22.83 -5.26
N ILE A 186 -15.09 24.10 -5.58
CA ILE A 186 -13.80 24.73 -5.30
C ILE A 186 -13.48 24.61 -3.81
N GLY A 187 -12.27 24.12 -3.50
CA GLY A 187 -11.81 23.91 -2.12
C GLY A 187 -12.34 22.65 -1.43
N VAL A 188 -13.28 21.90 -2.02
CA VAL A 188 -13.87 20.71 -1.40
C VAL A 188 -13.34 19.45 -2.08
N LEU A 189 -12.44 18.71 -1.41
CA LEU A 189 -11.91 17.43 -1.89
C LEU A 189 -12.79 16.25 -1.42
N ALA A 190 -13.28 15.43 -2.35
CA ALA A 190 -14.10 14.25 -2.08
C ALA A 190 -13.43 12.97 -2.64
N PRO A 191 -12.43 12.40 -1.94
CA PRO A 191 -11.57 11.36 -2.51
C PRO A 191 -12.15 9.93 -2.43
N ALA A 192 -13.23 9.71 -1.66
CA ALA A 192 -13.65 8.36 -1.27
C ALA A 192 -14.08 7.49 -2.47
N SER A 193 -15.00 7.99 -3.30
CA SER A 193 -15.54 7.26 -4.46
C SER A 193 -14.44 6.94 -5.49
N ALA A 194 -13.62 7.94 -5.84
CA ALA A 194 -12.52 7.76 -6.78
C ALA A 194 -11.46 6.77 -6.27
N ARG A 195 -11.11 6.80 -4.97
CA ARG A 195 -10.19 5.81 -4.38
C ARG A 195 -10.75 4.39 -4.47
N ALA A 196 -12.05 4.21 -4.18
CA ALA A 196 -12.70 2.91 -4.29
C ALA A 196 -12.67 2.39 -5.74
N ALA A 197 -13.01 3.24 -6.72
CA ALA A 197 -12.95 2.89 -8.13
C ALA A 197 -11.53 2.54 -8.61
N ILE A 198 -10.51 3.29 -8.17
CA ILE A 198 -9.10 3.00 -8.48
C ILE A 198 -8.71 1.60 -7.95
N ARG A 199 -9.07 1.28 -6.70
CA ARG A 199 -8.81 -0.03 -6.08
C ARG A 199 -9.53 -1.17 -6.79
N GLU A 200 -10.81 -0.97 -7.11
CA GLU A 200 -11.61 -1.95 -7.86
C GLU A 200 -10.99 -2.26 -9.23
N VAL A 201 -10.60 -1.21 -9.96
CA VAL A 201 -9.95 -1.36 -11.26
C VAL A 201 -8.60 -2.07 -11.13
N PHE A 202 -7.81 -1.74 -10.11
CA PHE A 202 -6.53 -2.40 -9.83
C PHE A 202 -6.72 -3.90 -9.58
N LEU A 203 -7.69 -4.27 -8.74
CA LEU A 203 -7.99 -5.66 -8.43
C LEU A 203 -8.45 -6.43 -9.66
N ARG A 204 -9.36 -5.87 -10.46
CA ARG A 204 -9.92 -6.58 -11.62
C ARG A 204 -8.97 -6.69 -12.80
N HIS A 205 -8.22 -5.63 -13.10
CA HIS A 205 -7.49 -5.53 -14.36
C HIS A 205 -5.99 -5.73 -14.23
N VAL A 206 -5.42 -5.48 -13.05
CA VAL A 206 -3.97 -5.59 -12.82
C VAL A 206 -3.65 -6.87 -12.06
N ILE A 207 -4.20 -7.04 -10.87
CA ILE A 207 -3.98 -8.24 -10.04
C ILE A 207 -4.75 -9.44 -10.62
N GLY A 208 -6.06 -9.32 -10.81
CA GLY A 208 -6.91 -10.37 -11.39
C GLY A 208 -6.75 -10.55 -12.90
N GLY A 209 -5.85 -9.80 -13.54
CA GLY A 209 -5.61 -9.86 -14.97
C GLY A 209 -4.94 -11.18 -15.40
N LYS A 210 -4.98 -11.46 -16.71
CA LYS A 210 -4.43 -12.68 -17.35
C LYS A 210 -2.91 -12.91 -17.16
N ARG A 211 -2.21 -12.01 -16.47
CA ARG A 211 -0.76 -12.06 -16.27
C ARG A 211 -0.35 -12.93 -15.10
N LEU A 212 -1.21 -13.09 -14.09
CA LEU A 212 -0.86 -13.84 -12.87
C LEU A 212 -1.43 -15.26 -12.86
N SER A 213 -2.58 -15.47 -13.47
CA SER A 213 -3.21 -16.79 -13.59
C SER A 213 -3.90 -16.93 -14.94
N ARG A 214 -3.95 -18.17 -15.46
CA ARG A 214 -4.58 -18.49 -16.76
C ARG A 214 -6.11 -18.51 -16.71
N GLY A 215 -6.71 -18.64 -15.52
CA GLY A 215 -8.16 -18.75 -15.31
C GLY A 215 -8.77 -17.63 -14.46
N THR A 216 -10.08 -17.70 -14.23
CA THR A 216 -10.81 -16.72 -13.41
C THR A 216 -10.78 -17.03 -11.91
N ARG A 217 -10.28 -18.22 -11.51
CA ARG A 217 -10.24 -18.64 -10.10
C ARG A 217 -9.50 -17.64 -9.22
N PHE A 218 -8.30 -17.21 -9.63
CA PHE A 218 -7.52 -16.27 -8.84
C PHE A 218 -8.26 -14.93 -8.67
N ALA A 219 -8.78 -14.37 -9.76
CA ALA A 219 -9.57 -13.14 -9.72
C ALA A 219 -10.82 -13.23 -8.85
N ARG A 220 -11.43 -14.42 -8.72
CA ARG A 220 -12.57 -14.68 -7.82
C ARG A 220 -12.16 -14.85 -6.36
N LEU A 221 -10.95 -15.34 -6.10
CA LEU A 221 -10.44 -15.56 -4.74
C LEU A 221 -9.90 -14.26 -4.12
N VAL A 222 -9.25 -13.40 -4.92
CA VAL A 222 -8.65 -12.17 -4.43
C VAL A 222 -9.71 -11.15 -4.06
N ARG A 223 -9.74 -10.78 -2.78
CA ARG A 223 -10.68 -9.83 -2.18
C ARG A 223 -10.09 -8.43 -2.00
N ALA A 224 -8.77 -8.34 -1.86
CA ALA A 224 -8.10 -7.08 -1.58
C ALA A 224 -6.66 -7.06 -2.12
N ALA A 225 -6.10 -5.86 -2.28
CA ALA A 225 -4.66 -5.73 -2.44
C ALA A 225 -4.00 -5.97 -1.07
N THR A 226 -2.85 -6.65 -1.01
CA THR A 226 -2.17 -6.92 0.27
C THR A 226 -2.05 -5.68 1.15
N PRO A 227 -1.63 -4.52 0.63
CA PRO A 227 -1.48 -3.34 1.49
C PRO A 227 -2.82 -2.78 2.01
N ASP A 228 -3.91 -2.93 1.25
CA ASP A 228 -5.23 -2.52 1.72
C ASP A 228 -5.73 -3.48 2.82
N ALA A 229 -5.45 -4.78 2.68
CA ALA A 229 -5.71 -5.75 3.73
C ALA A 229 -4.89 -5.43 4.99
N VAL A 230 -3.59 -5.17 4.86
CA VAL A 230 -2.73 -4.78 5.99
C VAL A 230 -3.26 -3.50 6.65
N LEU A 231 -3.56 -2.44 5.90
CA LEU A 231 -4.14 -1.21 6.45
C LEU A 231 -5.45 -1.49 7.21
N THR A 232 -6.32 -2.34 6.66
CA THR A 232 -7.56 -2.76 7.34
C THR A 232 -7.25 -3.50 8.65
N GLY A 233 -6.23 -4.36 8.67
CA GLY A 233 -5.77 -5.05 9.88
C GLY A 233 -5.22 -4.09 10.93
N VAL A 234 -4.46 -3.07 10.51
CA VAL A 234 -3.96 -1.98 11.37
C VAL A 234 -5.12 -1.21 12.01
N GLU A 235 -6.17 -0.90 11.25
CA GLU A 235 -7.40 -0.28 11.78
C GLU A 235 -8.07 -1.16 12.83
N VAL A 236 -8.28 -2.45 12.54
CA VAL A 236 -8.87 -3.39 13.50
C VAL A 236 -8.03 -3.50 14.77
N LEU A 237 -6.70 -3.55 14.64
CA LEU A 237 -5.80 -3.60 15.79
C LEU A 237 -5.95 -2.34 16.66
N ALA A 238 -5.93 -1.16 16.04
CA ALA A 238 -6.07 0.13 16.74
C ALA A 238 -7.40 0.21 17.50
N ASP A 239 -8.51 -0.18 16.86
CA ASP A 239 -9.82 -0.23 17.48
C ASP A 239 -9.90 -1.24 18.63
N THR A 240 -9.13 -2.34 18.55
CA THR A 240 -9.14 -3.42 19.55
C THR A 240 -8.29 -3.10 20.78
N ILE A 241 -7.12 -2.47 20.60
CA ILE A 241 -6.21 -2.14 21.71
C ILE A 241 -6.49 -0.77 22.32
N GLY A 242 -7.10 0.13 21.55
CA GLY A 242 -7.34 1.52 21.92
C GLY A 242 -6.07 2.36 21.84
N GLY A 243 -6.08 3.33 20.92
CA GLY A 243 -5.03 4.36 20.79
C GLY A 243 -4.26 4.28 19.47
N ASP A 244 -3.40 5.26 19.29
CA ASP A 244 -2.70 5.49 18.04
C ASP A 244 -1.59 4.46 17.85
N LEU A 245 -1.44 3.97 16.62
CA LEU A 245 -0.39 3.03 16.27
C LEU A 245 0.16 3.28 14.88
N ALA A 246 1.41 2.86 14.70
CA ALA A 246 2.09 2.86 13.41
C ALA A 246 2.66 1.47 13.11
N VAL A 247 2.76 1.16 11.82
CA VAL A 247 3.39 -0.08 11.32
C VAL A 247 4.44 0.29 10.30
N VAL A 248 5.61 -0.34 10.39
CA VAL A 248 6.65 -0.29 9.37
C VAL A 248 6.88 -1.69 8.81
N ASP A 249 6.53 -1.90 7.55
CA ASP A 249 6.69 -3.17 6.83
C ASP A 249 7.86 -3.06 5.87
N VAL A 250 9.01 -3.63 6.25
CA VAL A 250 10.26 -3.57 5.49
C VAL A 250 10.33 -4.74 4.52
N GLY A 251 9.96 -4.48 3.27
CA GLY A 251 9.95 -5.45 2.18
C GLY A 251 11.25 -5.53 1.38
N GLY A 252 11.27 -6.43 0.39
CA GLY A 252 12.42 -6.58 -0.51
C GLY A 252 12.56 -5.43 -1.53
N ALA A 253 11.47 -4.79 -1.91
CA ALA A 253 11.46 -3.71 -2.90
C ALA A 253 10.97 -2.37 -2.34
N THR A 254 10.15 -2.40 -1.30
CA THR A 254 9.50 -1.21 -0.74
C THR A 254 9.48 -1.31 0.78
N THR A 255 9.40 -0.15 1.43
CA THR A 255 9.02 -0.06 2.84
C THR A 255 7.67 0.66 2.91
N ASP A 256 6.67 -0.04 3.41
CA ASP A 256 5.34 0.52 3.62
C ASP A 256 5.22 1.01 5.07
N VAL A 257 4.68 2.22 5.26
CA VAL A 257 4.38 2.76 6.59
C VAL A 257 2.90 3.01 6.70
N TYR A 258 2.27 2.42 7.72
CA TYR A 258 0.86 2.60 8.04
C TYR A 258 0.73 3.36 9.35
N SER A 259 -0.28 4.22 9.47
CA SER A 259 -0.64 4.82 10.75
C SER A 259 -2.14 4.96 10.89
N VAL A 260 -2.61 4.77 12.12
CA VAL A 260 -3.95 5.08 12.58
C VAL A 260 -3.79 6.03 13.76
N LEU A 261 -4.23 7.27 13.56
CA LEU A 261 -4.11 8.39 14.49
C LEU A 261 -5.51 8.85 14.86
N THR A 262 -5.82 8.82 16.15
CA THR A 262 -7.10 9.27 16.68
C THR A 262 -7.21 10.78 16.47
N PRO A 263 -8.22 11.28 15.75
CA PRO A 263 -8.39 12.71 15.58
C PRO A 263 -8.58 13.39 16.93
N ASP A 264 -7.78 14.42 17.22
CA ASP A 264 -7.95 15.22 18.43
C ASP A 264 -9.22 16.08 18.31
N GLU A 265 -10.24 15.79 19.13
CA GLU A 265 -11.49 16.56 19.22
C GLU A 265 -11.24 18.03 19.61
N ARG A 266 -10.10 18.37 20.22
CA ARG A 266 -9.75 19.76 20.56
C ARG A 266 -9.11 20.51 19.39
N ALA A 267 -8.67 19.80 18.35
CA ALA A 267 -8.13 20.40 17.13
C ALA A 267 -9.23 20.84 16.14
N THR A 268 -10.50 20.55 16.40
CA THR A 268 -11.68 20.98 15.62
C THR A 268 -12.17 22.38 16.02
N GLY A 269 -11.24 23.36 16.09
CA GLY A 269 -11.61 24.77 16.22
C GLY A 269 -12.24 25.31 14.92
N PRO A 270 -13.08 26.37 14.98
CA PRO A 270 -13.67 26.96 13.79
C PRO A 270 -12.56 27.62 12.95
N GLY A 271 -12.24 27.02 11.79
CA GLY A 271 -11.29 27.59 10.82
C GLY A 271 -10.14 26.68 10.36
N ARG A 272 -10.00 25.44 10.88
CA ARG A 272 -9.13 24.43 10.27
C ARG A 272 -9.97 23.50 9.38
N GLU A 273 -9.68 23.48 8.10
CA GLU A 273 -10.31 22.57 7.12
C GLU A 273 -10.29 21.13 7.63
N VAL A 274 -11.45 20.60 8.01
CA VAL A 274 -11.70 19.15 8.20
C VAL A 274 -11.86 18.48 6.83
N ALA A 275 -10.91 18.74 5.94
CA ALA A 275 -10.83 18.19 4.60
C ALA A 275 -9.36 17.92 4.26
N GLY A 276 -8.76 16.87 4.83
CA GLY A 276 -7.45 16.45 4.31
C GLY A 276 -6.60 15.52 5.18
N ASN A 277 -6.67 15.60 6.51
CA ASN A 277 -5.88 14.69 7.34
C ASN A 277 -6.62 13.37 7.46
N LEU A 278 -6.10 12.34 6.80
CA LEU A 278 -6.69 11.02 6.89
C LEU A 278 -6.36 10.46 8.28
N TRP A 279 -7.34 10.19 9.14
CA TRP A 279 -7.09 9.52 10.43
C TRP A 279 -6.29 8.20 10.27
N ARG A 280 -6.38 7.58 9.10
CA ARG A 280 -5.59 6.44 8.64
C ARG A 280 -4.75 6.80 7.41
N ALA A 281 -3.51 6.37 7.31
CA ALA A 281 -2.83 6.39 6.02
C ALA A 281 -1.82 5.29 5.84
N ARG A 282 -1.38 5.20 4.59
CA ARG A 282 -0.29 4.40 4.12
C ARG A 282 0.63 5.27 3.27
N THR A 283 1.92 5.11 3.48
CA THR A 283 2.98 5.60 2.60
C THR A 283 3.72 4.40 2.01
N VAL A 284 4.13 4.48 0.75
CA VAL A 284 4.92 3.46 0.06
C VAL A 284 6.24 4.08 -0.38
N GLU A 285 7.34 3.61 0.20
CA GLU A 285 8.68 4.10 -0.13
C GLU A 285 9.34 3.14 -1.12
N GLY A 286 9.24 3.48 -2.42
CA GLY A 286 9.69 2.63 -3.53
C GLY A 286 11.21 2.51 -3.67
N ASP A 287 11.96 3.42 -3.05
CA ASP A 287 13.42 3.46 -3.00
C ASP A 287 13.99 2.83 -1.72
N LEU A 288 13.14 2.33 -0.80
CA LEU A 288 13.56 1.81 0.49
C LEU A 288 13.24 0.32 0.64
N GLY A 289 14.07 -0.57 0.10
CA GLY A 289 13.84 -2.02 0.20
C GLY A 289 15.11 -2.81 0.43
N MET A 290 14.96 -4.01 0.99
CA MET A 290 16.07 -4.86 1.42
C MET A 290 16.84 -5.54 0.29
N ARG A 291 16.29 -5.54 -0.93
CA ARG A 291 16.82 -6.26 -2.11
C ARG A 291 16.88 -5.32 -3.31
N TRP A 292 15.82 -5.27 -4.11
CA TRP A 292 15.73 -4.52 -5.37
C TRP A 292 16.14 -3.05 -5.27
N SER A 293 15.83 -2.42 -4.14
CA SER A 293 16.08 -0.99 -3.89
C SER A 293 17.08 -0.75 -2.76
N ALA A 294 17.91 -1.76 -2.40
CA ALA A 294 18.91 -1.62 -1.34
C ALA A 294 19.90 -0.45 -1.57
N PRO A 295 20.40 -0.18 -2.80
CA PRO A 295 21.21 1.01 -3.07
C PRO A 295 20.42 2.33 -2.86
N GLY A 296 19.11 2.30 -3.07
CA GLY A 296 18.22 3.44 -2.79
C GLY A 296 18.16 3.77 -1.31
N VAL A 297 18.19 2.77 -0.43
CA VAL A 297 18.25 2.95 1.03
C VAL A 297 19.50 3.73 1.43
N LEU A 298 20.67 3.39 0.88
CA LEU A 298 21.92 4.08 1.21
C LEU A 298 21.89 5.54 0.75
N ARG A 299 21.42 5.79 -0.48
CA ARG A 299 21.26 7.16 -1.00
C ARG A 299 20.33 8.00 -0.12
N ALA A 300 19.17 7.44 0.22
CA ALA A 300 18.20 8.10 1.08
C ALA A 300 18.74 8.32 2.50
N ALA A 301 19.54 7.38 3.03
CA ALA A 301 20.20 7.53 4.32
C ALA A 301 21.23 8.66 4.34
N VAL A 302 21.99 8.85 3.25
CA VAL A 302 22.91 10.01 3.11
C VAL A 302 22.12 11.31 3.02
N GLU A 303 21.06 11.36 2.21
CA GLU A 303 20.16 12.53 2.10
C GLU A 303 19.55 12.92 3.45
N GLU A 304 19.17 11.92 4.26
CA GLU A 304 18.62 12.07 5.60
C GLU A 304 19.69 12.21 6.70
N ARG A 305 20.98 12.28 6.33
CA ARG A 305 22.13 12.42 7.24
C ARG A 305 22.23 11.32 8.30
N LEU A 306 21.75 10.13 7.99
CA LEU A 306 21.91 8.91 8.79
C LEU A 306 23.24 8.19 8.50
N LEU A 307 23.83 8.46 7.35
CA LEU A 307 25.16 8.01 6.94
C LEU A 307 25.96 9.19 6.40
N THR A 308 27.27 9.16 6.58
CA THR A 308 28.18 9.96 5.75
C THR A 308 28.33 9.31 4.37
N PRO A 309 28.79 10.04 3.33
CA PRO A 309 29.12 9.41 2.05
C PRO A 309 30.11 8.24 2.19
N GLY A 310 31.09 8.34 3.08
CA GLY A 310 32.05 7.26 3.33
C GLY A 310 31.40 6.00 3.93
N ASP A 311 30.52 6.16 4.92
CA ASP A 311 29.79 5.00 5.50
C ASP A 311 28.86 4.33 4.47
N ALA A 312 28.35 5.10 3.51
CA ALA A 312 27.53 4.57 2.42
C ALA A 312 28.39 3.80 1.41
N ASP A 313 29.58 4.30 1.09
CA ASP A 313 30.54 3.60 0.22
C ASP A 313 30.96 2.24 0.81
N ASP A 314 31.16 2.17 2.13
CA ASP A 314 31.47 0.91 2.84
C ASP A 314 30.37 -0.15 2.72
N LEU A 315 29.10 0.28 2.59
CA LEU A 315 27.94 -0.61 2.43
C LEU A 315 27.53 -0.84 0.97
N ALA A 316 28.11 -0.10 0.02
CA ALA A 316 27.65 -0.04 -1.37
C ALA A 316 27.72 -1.41 -2.05
N ALA A 317 28.85 -2.10 -1.96
CA ALA A 317 29.02 -3.43 -2.55
C ALA A 317 28.02 -4.46 -2.01
N ASP A 318 27.69 -4.36 -0.73
CA ASP A 318 26.71 -5.23 -0.07
C ASP A 318 25.27 -4.94 -0.51
N ALA A 319 24.93 -3.66 -0.71
CA ALA A 319 23.64 -3.24 -1.24
C ALA A 319 23.48 -3.63 -2.71
N ASP A 320 24.53 -3.45 -3.52
CA ASP A 320 24.55 -3.82 -4.94
C ASP A 320 24.42 -5.32 -5.14
N ARG A 321 25.06 -6.13 -4.28
CA ARG A 321 24.89 -7.59 -4.28
C ARG A 321 23.42 -7.98 -4.08
N ARG A 322 22.73 -7.37 -3.12
CA ARG A 322 21.31 -7.64 -2.81
C ARG A 322 20.36 -7.18 -3.91
N ALA A 323 20.72 -6.12 -4.64
CA ALA A 323 19.95 -5.64 -5.79
C ALA A 323 20.14 -6.53 -7.02
N THR A 324 21.37 -7.02 -7.23
CA THR A 324 21.72 -7.88 -8.37
C THR A 324 21.23 -9.31 -8.19
N ASP A 325 21.22 -9.83 -6.96
CA ASP A 325 20.65 -11.11 -6.59
C ASP A 325 19.56 -10.94 -5.51
N PRO A 326 18.29 -10.70 -5.91
CA PRO A 326 17.19 -10.58 -4.97
C PRO A 326 16.88 -11.85 -4.16
N ALA A 327 17.40 -13.01 -4.60
CA ALA A 327 17.27 -14.27 -3.87
C ALA A 327 18.33 -14.43 -2.77
N PHE A 328 19.30 -13.51 -2.68
CA PHE A 328 20.32 -13.50 -1.65
C PHE A 328 19.71 -13.49 -0.25
N LEU A 329 20.17 -14.43 0.58
CA LEU A 329 19.85 -14.53 2.01
C LEU A 329 21.15 -14.54 2.80
N ALA A 330 21.18 -13.75 3.88
CA ALA A 330 22.33 -13.69 4.78
C ALA A 330 22.56 -15.04 5.48
N VAL A 331 23.72 -15.64 5.29
CA VAL A 331 24.05 -16.96 5.85
C VAL A 331 24.89 -16.88 7.13
N ASP A 332 25.65 -15.81 7.31
CA ASP A 332 26.54 -15.58 8.46
C ASP A 332 26.18 -14.31 9.25
N ASP A 333 26.80 -14.12 10.42
CA ASP A 333 26.50 -13.00 11.33
C ASP A 333 26.89 -11.64 10.75
N THR A 334 27.96 -11.58 9.95
CA THR A 334 28.39 -10.34 9.28
C THR A 334 27.34 -9.91 8.26
N GLN A 335 26.86 -10.83 7.43
CA GLN A 335 25.81 -10.56 6.45
C GLN A 335 24.48 -10.21 7.13
N ARG A 336 24.16 -10.85 8.26
CA ARG A 336 22.98 -10.52 9.06
C ARG A 336 23.07 -9.13 9.68
N ALA A 337 24.26 -8.72 10.14
CA ALA A 337 24.49 -7.37 10.65
C ALA A 337 24.30 -6.31 9.55
N VAL A 338 24.73 -6.59 8.32
CA VAL A 338 24.46 -5.73 7.16
C VAL A 338 22.96 -5.67 6.85
N ASP A 339 22.24 -6.80 6.86
CA ASP A 339 20.77 -6.81 6.68
C ASP A 339 20.09 -5.97 7.78
N ALA A 340 20.49 -6.11 9.04
CA ALA A 340 19.96 -5.31 10.14
C ALA A 340 20.25 -3.81 9.98
N ARG A 341 21.46 -3.45 9.49
CA ARG A 341 21.84 -2.06 9.22
C ARG A 341 20.99 -1.45 8.12
N ILE A 342 20.83 -2.13 6.98
CA ILE A 342 19.98 -1.66 5.87
C ILE A 342 18.52 -1.56 6.32
N ALA A 343 18.01 -2.54 7.08
CA ALA A 343 16.65 -2.51 7.60
C ALA A 343 16.40 -1.32 8.54
N THR A 344 17.38 -1.01 9.40
CA THR A 344 17.33 0.17 10.29
C THR A 344 17.23 1.46 9.48
N LEU A 345 18.09 1.62 8.48
CA LEU A 345 18.07 2.82 7.63
C LEU A 345 16.74 2.95 6.86
N ALA A 346 16.27 1.85 6.26
CA ALA A 346 15.01 1.84 5.52
C ALA A 346 13.82 2.21 6.43
N ALA A 347 13.70 1.59 7.60
CA ALA A 347 12.62 1.85 8.54
C ALA A 347 12.64 3.29 9.06
N THR A 348 13.82 3.82 9.45
CA THR A 348 13.97 5.18 9.95
C THR A 348 13.61 6.22 8.88
N VAL A 349 14.16 6.09 7.67
CA VAL A 349 13.85 7.02 6.56
C VAL A 349 12.37 6.96 6.20
N ALA A 350 11.78 5.76 6.12
CA ALA A 350 10.38 5.60 5.75
C ALA A 350 9.45 6.28 6.78
N LEU A 351 9.72 6.09 8.07
CA LEU A 351 8.91 6.68 9.12
C LEU A 351 9.05 8.21 9.16
N ARG A 352 10.26 8.75 8.94
CA ARG A 352 10.49 10.20 8.76
C ARG A 352 9.65 10.76 7.62
N ARG A 353 9.73 10.17 6.44
CA ARG A 353 9.00 10.64 5.24
C ARG A 353 7.48 10.54 5.43
N HIS A 354 7.01 9.47 6.07
CA HIS A 354 5.60 9.30 6.45
C HIS A 354 5.14 10.40 7.42
N ALA A 355 5.89 10.64 8.49
CA ALA A 355 5.59 11.67 9.48
C ALA A 355 5.66 13.09 8.92
N ARG A 356 6.46 13.35 7.89
CA ARG A 356 6.49 14.66 7.21
C ARG A 356 5.40 14.82 6.13
N GLY A 357 4.61 13.77 5.83
CA GLY A 357 3.48 13.84 4.89
C GLY A 357 3.86 13.97 3.41
N ALA A 358 5.15 13.83 3.07
CA ALA A 358 5.67 14.04 1.71
C ALA A 358 5.04 13.11 0.67
N ALA A 359 4.75 11.87 1.07
CA ALA A 359 4.18 10.83 0.18
C ALA A 359 2.64 10.82 0.14
N THR A 360 1.97 11.31 1.18
CA THR A 360 0.49 11.37 1.26
C THR A 360 -0.06 12.68 0.67
N GLY A 361 0.81 13.67 0.45
CA GLY A 361 0.42 15.01 0.00
C GLY A 361 -0.14 15.90 1.12
N GLU A 362 0.03 15.49 2.38
CA GLU A 362 -0.35 16.23 3.58
C GLU A 362 0.73 17.27 3.91
N ARG A 363 0.46 18.56 3.65
CA ARG A 363 1.44 19.65 3.84
C ARG A 363 1.90 19.85 5.29
N ALA A 364 1.08 19.46 6.26
CA ALA A 364 1.36 19.62 7.68
C ALA A 364 2.13 18.45 8.31
N GLY A 365 2.37 17.37 7.54
CA GLY A 365 2.85 16.12 8.10
C GLY A 365 1.83 15.43 9.02
N ARG A 366 2.25 14.30 9.58
CA ARG A 366 1.52 13.48 10.54
C ARG A 366 2.19 13.54 11.88
N ASP A 367 1.42 13.87 12.90
CA ASP A 367 1.88 13.88 14.28
C ASP A 367 1.85 12.46 14.85
N LEU A 368 3.01 11.80 14.93
CA LEU A 368 3.10 10.45 15.49
C LEU A 368 3.44 10.47 16.99
N ARG A 369 3.48 11.64 17.65
CA ARG A 369 3.93 11.74 19.05
C ARG A 369 3.07 10.95 20.03
N ASP A 370 1.79 10.76 19.70
CA ASP A 370 0.81 10.03 20.50
C ASP A 370 0.67 8.55 20.12
N VAL A 371 1.42 8.08 19.12
CA VAL A 371 1.55 6.65 18.80
C VAL A 371 2.07 5.90 20.03
N ARG A 372 1.30 4.88 20.44
CA ARG A 372 1.58 4.04 21.62
C ARG A 372 2.16 2.68 21.25
N LEU A 373 2.00 2.26 20.00
CA LEU A 373 2.51 0.99 19.50
C LEU A 373 3.14 1.17 18.11
N LEU A 374 4.38 0.74 17.96
CA LEU A 374 5.07 0.59 16.69
C LEU A 374 5.20 -0.90 16.35
N VAL A 375 4.51 -1.35 15.29
CA VAL A 375 4.62 -2.73 14.81
C VAL A 375 5.65 -2.79 13.68
N GLY A 376 6.68 -3.62 13.85
CA GLY A 376 7.59 -4.00 12.77
C GLY A 376 7.06 -5.21 12.01
N SER A 377 7.03 -5.14 10.69
CA SER A 377 6.71 -6.27 9.82
C SER A 377 7.75 -6.39 8.69
N GLY A 378 7.58 -7.41 7.85
CA GLY A 378 8.48 -7.71 6.75
C GLY A 378 9.51 -8.78 7.09
N GLY A 379 10.03 -9.43 6.04
CA GLY A 379 10.84 -10.65 6.18
C GLY A 379 12.11 -10.45 7.02
N VAL A 380 12.75 -9.28 6.91
CA VAL A 380 13.98 -8.96 7.65
C VAL A 380 13.74 -8.83 9.16
N LEU A 381 12.54 -8.42 9.59
CA LEU A 381 12.19 -8.35 11.01
C LEU A 381 11.63 -9.68 11.52
N ARG A 382 10.77 -10.34 10.73
CA ARG A 382 10.12 -11.60 11.08
C ARG A 382 11.10 -12.77 11.30
N HIS A 383 12.14 -12.83 10.48
CA HIS A 383 13.09 -13.95 10.48
C HIS A 383 14.41 -13.63 11.22
N ALA A 384 14.57 -12.40 11.72
CA ALA A 384 15.70 -12.04 12.54
C ALA A 384 15.54 -12.57 13.97
N PRO A 385 16.64 -12.89 14.67
CA PRO A 385 16.59 -13.11 16.11
C PRO A 385 15.95 -11.92 16.84
N THR A 386 15.12 -12.17 17.85
CA THR A 386 14.37 -11.13 18.58
C THR A 386 15.23 -9.94 19.05
N PRO A 387 16.47 -10.13 19.55
CA PRO A 387 17.31 -8.99 19.91
C PRO A 387 17.64 -8.07 18.72
N VAL A 388 17.83 -8.65 17.52
CA VAL A 388 18.17 -7.90 16.30
C VAL A 388 16.97 -7.11 15.79
N SER A 389 15.80 -7.74 15.70
CA SER A 389 14.58 -7.04 15.27
C SER A 389 14.17 -5.95 16.26
N GLY A 390 14.34 -6.20 17.56
CA GLY A 390 14.13 -5.21 18.62
C GLY A 390 15.08 -4.01 18.52
N GLN A 391 16.36 -4.24 18.19
CA GLN A 391 17.34 -3.17 17.96
C GLN A 391 16.94 -2.27 16.77
N VAL A 392 16.43 -2.85 15.68
CA VAL A 392 15.95 -2.08 14.52
C VAL A 392 14.82 -1.12 14.94
N LEU A 393 13.79 -1.62 15.63
CA LEU A 393 12.66 -0.79 16.06
C LEU A 393 13.06 0.23 17.15
N ALA A 394 13.96 -0.15 18.06
CA ALA A 394 14.49 0.77 19.06
C ALA A 394 15.28 1.93 18.43
N ALA A 395 16.06 1.67 17.38
CA ALA A 395 16.77 2.70 16.64
C ALA A 395 15.81 3.69 15.96
N VAL A 396 14.69 3.20 15.42
CA VAL A 396 13.63 4.05 14.86
C VAL A 396 12.99 4.92 15.96
N LEU A 397 12.71 4.35 17.14
CA LEU A 397 12.10 5.07 18.26
C LEU A 397 13.04 6.02 19.00
N ALA A 398 14.36 5.91 18.76
CA ALA A 398 15.39 6.80 19.30
C ALA A 398 15.83 7.89 18.29
N ASP A 399 15.24 7.94 17.09
CA ASP A 399 15.60 8.90 16.06
C ASP A 399 14.95 10.27 16.29
N HIS A 400 15.56 11.06 17.18
CA HIS A 400 15.14 12.44 17.45
C HIS A 400 15.57 13.44 16.37
N ALA A 401 16.34 13.01 15.37
CA ALA A 401 16.82 13.86 14.29
C ALA A 401 15.78 13.99 13.16
N GLY A 402 16.04 14.87 12.19
CA GLY A 402 15.21 14.98 10.98
C GLY A 402 13.89 15.75 11.15
N GLY A 403 13.59 16.36 12.29
CA GLY A 403 12.46 17.30 12.41
C GLY A 403 11.10 16.69 12.09
N TRP A 404 10.83 15.49 12.61
CA TRP A 404 9.55 14.82 12.50
C TRP A 404 8.96 14.52 13.88
N ALA A 405 7.66 14.27 13.92
CA ALA A 405 6.91 14.06 15.14
C ALA A 405 7.08 12.62 15.66
N LEU A 406 8.26 12.28 16.19
CA LEU A 406 8.60 10.97 16.74
C LEU A 406 7.66 10.54 17.89
N PRO A 407 7.24 9.25 17.96
CA PRO A 407 6.48 8.72 19.09
C PRO A 407 7.22 8.91 20.43
N ARG A 408 6.53 9.45 21.44
CA ARG A 408 7.16 9.76 22.74
C ARG A 408 7.39 8.54 23.63
N ALA A 409 6.50 7.55 23.56
CA ALA A 409 6.44 6.44 24.49
C ALA A 409 5.85 5.17 23.85
N ALA A 410 6.09 4.97 22.55
CA ALA A 410 5.59 3.79 21.86
C ALA A 410 6.30 2.53 22.34
N ALA A 411 5.52 1.49 22.69
CA ALA A 411 6.04 0.13 22.75
C ALA A 411 6.31 -0.37 21.32
N SER A 412 7.23 -1.31 21.16
CA SER A 412 7.48 -1.96 19.87
C SER A 412 7.22 -3.46 19.92
N VAL A 413 6.69 -4.00 18.82
CA VAL A 413 6.41 -5.43 18.63
C VAL A 413 6.70 -5.80 17.18
N VAL A 414 7.03 -7.06 16.93
CA VAL A 414 7.21 -7.59 15.57
C VAL A 414 6.02 -8.48 15.22
N ASP A 415 5.44 -8.30 14.04
CA ASP A 415 4.44 -9.22 13.47
C ASP A 415 5.13 -10.50 12.96
N ALA A 416 5.61 -11.31 13.92
CA ALA A 416 6.38 -12.53 13.65
C ALA A 416 5.53 -13.61 12.94
N ASP A 417 4.21 -13.58 13.11
CA ASP A 417 3.29 -14.55 12.50
C ASP A 417 2.59 -14.03 11.24
N TYR A 418 2.88 -12.79 10.83
CA TYR A 418 2.28 -12.14 9.67
C TYR A 418 0.74 -12.08 9.74
N VAL A 419 0.19 -11.73 10.90
CA VAL A 419 -1.24 -11.74 11.15
C VAL A 419 -1.95 -10.46 10.71
N LEU A 420 -1.23 -9.37 10.40
CA LEU A 420 -1.84 -8.10 9.98
C LEU A 420 -2.72 -8.26 8.72
N ALA A 421 -2.22 -8.95 7.70
CA ALA A 421 -2.99 -9.20 6.47
C ALA A 421 -4.21 -10.11 6.74
N ALA A 422 -4.06 -11.12 7.58
CA ALA A 422 -5.15 -12.03 7.96
C ALA A 422 -6.25 -11.31 8.75
N GLY A 423 -5.87 -10.48 9.74
CA GLY A 423 -6.82 -9.67 10.49
C GLY A 423 -7.60 -8.72 9.59
N GLY A 424 -6.93 -8.09 8.62
CA GLY A 424 -7.60 -7.24 7.63
C GLY A 424 -8.55 -7.98 6.70
N LEU A 425 -8.15 -9.15 6.22
CA LEU A 425 -8.98 -10.02 5.37
C LEU A 425 -10.25 -10.50 6.07
N LEU A 426 -10.18 -10.72 7.38
CA LEU A 426 -11.30 -11.14 8.22
C LEU A 426 -12.17 -9.98 8.71
N ALA A 427 -11.71 -8.73 8.61
CA ALA A 427 -12.32 -7.57 9.27
C ALA A 427 -13.79 -7.32 8.89
N GLN A 428 -14.17 -7.61 7.64
CA GLN A 428 -15.51 -7.34 7.13
C GLN A 428 -16.55 -8.35 7.64
N GLU A 429 -16.18 -9.63 7.70
CA GLU A 429 -17.12 -10.73 8.00
C GLU A 429 -16.96 -11.26 9.43
N HIS A 430 -15.75 -11.16 10.00
CA HIS A 430 -15.35 -11.77 11.27
C HIS A 430 -14.54 -10.80 12.14
N ARG A 431 -15.01 -9.54 12.25
CA ARG A 431 -14.31 -8.45 12.95
C ARG A 431 -13.85 -8.80 14.37
N ALA A 432 -14.68 -9.51 15.15
CA ALA A 432 -14.32 -9.91 16.51
C ALA A 432 -13.15 -10.91 16.53
N ALA A 433 -13.17 -11.91 15.64
CA ALA A 433 -12.08 -12.88 15.50
C ALA A 433 -10.79 -12.20 15.02
N ALA A 434 -10.89 -11.26 14.08
CA ALA A 434 -9.77 -10.46 13.60
C ALA A 434 -9.12 -9.66 14.74
N GLY A 435 -9.93 -8.97 15.56
CA GLY A 435 -9.45 -8.22 16.72
C GLY A 435 -8.75 -9.13 17.74
N THR A 436 -9.35 -10.27 18.10
CA THR A 436 -8.73 -11.22 19.03
C THR A 436 -7.41 -11.77 18.49
N LEU A 437 -7.35 -12.15 17.20
CA LEU A 437 -6.12 -12.61 16.54
C LEU A 437 -5.01 -11.57 16.64
N LEU A 438 -5.30 -10.34 16.19
CA LEU A 438 -4.33 -9.26 16.17
C LEU A 438 -3.85 -8.91 17.58
N ARG A 439 -4.77 -8.82 18.54
CA ARG A 439 -4.42 -8.54 19.95
C ARG A 439 -3.57 -9.65 20.56
N HIS A 440 -3.84 -10.92 20.24
CA HIS A 440 -3.08 -12.05 20.78
C HIS A 440 -1.62 -12.03 20.34
N HIS A 441 -1.36 -11.72 19.06
CA HIS A 441 -0.01 -11.76 18.49
C HIS A 441 0.75 -10.42 18.59
N LEU A 442 0.06 -9.28 18.66
CA LEU A 442 0.68 -7.96 18.51
C LEU A 442 0.56 -7.05 19.75
N ARG A 443 -0.01 -7.53 20.86
CA ARG A 443 -0.02 -6.76 22.09
C ARG A 443 1.21 -7.11 22.94
N THR A 444 1.95 -6.10 23.37
CA THR A 444 2.98 -6.26 24.41
C THR A 444 2.30 -6.41 25.78
N HIS A 445 2.76 -7.38 26.58
CA HIS A 445 2.24 -7.63 27.93
C HIS A 445 2.37 -6.43 28.86
#